data_AF-A0AAU8WJ59-F1
#
_entry.id   AF-A0AAU8WJ59-F1
#
_cell.length_a   1.000
_cell.length_b   1.000
_cell.length_c   1.000
_cell.angle_alpha   90.00
_cell.angle_beta   90.00
_cell.angle_gamma   90.00
#
_symmetry.space_group_name_H-M   'P 1'
#
loop_
_entity.id
_entity.type
_entity.pdbx_description
1 polymer ?
#
loop_
_entity_poly.entity_id
_entity_poly.type
_entity_poly.pdbx_seq_one_letter_code
_entity_poly.pdbx_strand_id
1 'polypeptide(L)'
;MITDLIEEALIAHQFVKAHVTETSRFYIRDIGAAIRFTILHNLDELMKPEEINAALSNLVPEELSNNPSFRKNCDLICIHKLDKLSEFKNHEEQIFAIEEDPHFFKKYVLYYSDVEEQALNSLNYTDLEAIIADKSLFNTYKEMPLSATLYSVVAKVFIKLPFLELPFVKGDLVPLRLQAEEAVSEVGLSKVYEKIQKYSSLTVDAMIKEMINDELANIKN
;
A
#
# COMPACT_ATOMS: atom_id res chain seq x y z
N MET A 1 0.46 -20.62 7.09
CA MET A 1 -0.49 -20.22 6.03
C MET A 1 -0.14 -18.87 5.41
N ILE A 2 -0.09 -17.77 6.16
CA ILE A 2 0.29 -16.47 5.55
C ILE A 2 1.67 -16.52 4.88
N THR A 3 2.62 -17.23 5.48
CA THR A 3 3.95 -17.47 4.89
C THR A 3 3.88 -18.19 3.55
N ASP A 4 2.89 -19.07 3.37
CA ASP A 4 2.72 -19.86 2.14
C ASP A 4 2.09 -19.01 1.04
N LEU A 5 1.13 -18.13 1.37
CA LEU A 5 0.62 -17.10 0.46
C LEU A 5 1.71 -16.12 0.00
N ILE A 6 2.58 -15.68 0.92
CA ILE A 6 3.71 -14.82 0.57
C ILE A 6 4.72 -15.57 -0.32
N GLU A 7 4.91 -16.86 -0.08
CA GLU A 7 5.75 -17.71 -0.92
C GLU A 7 5.18 -17.85 -2.34
N GLU A 8 3.87 -18.07 -2.49
CA GLU A 8 3.21 -18.04 -3.81
C GLU A 8 3.45 -16.71 -4.52
N ALA A 9 3.31 -15.59 -3.80
CA ALA A 9 3.57 -14.27 -4.33
C ALA A 9 5.03 -14.10 -4.79
N LEU A 10 6.00 -14.53 -3.98
CA LEU A 10 7.42 -14.52 -4.33
C LEU A 10 7.69 -15.30 -5.63
N ILE A 11 7.12 -16.51 -5.74
CA ILE A 11 7.27 -17.36 -6.92
C ILE A 11 6.64 -16.68 -8.15
N ALA A 12 5.45 -16.09 -8.02
CA ALA A 12 4.81 -15.34 -9.09
C ALA A 12 5.68 -14.16 -9.59
N HIS A 13 6.48 -13.57 -8.69
CA HIS A 13 7.43 -12.49 -8.97
C HIS A 13 8.85 -12.97 -9.28
N GLN A 14 9.01 -14.23 -9.71
CA GLN A 14 10.25 -14.85 -10.17
C GLN A 14 11.35 -14.98 -9.10
N PHE A 15 10.99 -14.96 -7.82
CA PHE A 15 11.91 -15.34 -6.77
C PHE A 15 12.02 -16.86 -6.70
N VAL A 16 13.25 -17.35 -6.60
CA VAL A 16 13.58 -18.75 -6.41
C VAL A 16 14.03 -18.97 -4.98
N LYS A 17 13.46 -19.98 -4.32
CA LYS A 17 13.85 -20.39 -2.97
C LYS A 17 15.27 -20.96 -2.98
N ALA A 18 16.17 -20.36 -2.22
CA ALA A 18 17.58 -20.73 -2.16
C ALA A 18 17.93 -21.54 -0.91
N HIS A 19 17.36 -21.20 0.24
CA HIS A 19 17.64 -21.87 1.51
C HIS A 19 16.45 -21.81 2.45
N VAL A 20 16.33 -22.78 3.35
CA VAL A 20 15.27 -22.87 4.35
C VAL A 20 15.86 -23.37 5.66
N THR A 21 15.49 -22.71 6.74
CA THR A 21 15.71 -23.13 8.13
C THR A 21 14.36 -23.37 8.80
N GLU A 22 14.37 -23.70 10.08
CA GLU A 22 13.14 -23.87 10.87
C GLU A 22 12.29 -22.58 10.91
N THR A 23 12.94 -21.42 11.02
CA THR A 23 12.28 -20.12 11.21
C THR A 23 12.40 -19.17 10.03
N SER A 24 13.26 -19.47 9.04
CA SER A 24 13.54 -18.56 7.93
C SER A 24 13.51 -19.25 6.57
N ARG A 25 13.04 -18.52 5.55
CA ARG A 25 13.10 -18.91 4.13
C ARG A 25 13.82 -17.81 3.35
N PHE A 26 14.79 -18.21 2.52
CA PHE A 26 15.65 -17.30 1.77
C PHE A 26 15.37 -17.44 0.27
N TYR A 27 15.25 -16.30 -0.40
CA TYR A 27 14.88 -16.22 -1.81
C TYR A 27 15.82 -15.31 -2.59
N ILE A 28 16.03 -15.64 -3.86
CA ILE A 28 16.84 -14.88 -4.80
C ILE A 28 16.01 -14.62 -6.05
N ARG A 29 16.04 -13.39 -6.55
CA ARG A 29 15.59 -13.04 -7.89
C ARG A 29 16.74 -12.42 -8.65
N ASP A 30 17.21 -13.13 -9.68
CA ASP A 30 18.32 -12.69 -10.53
C ASP A 30 17.81 -12.49 -11.96
N ILE A 31 17.58 -11.22 -12.33
CA ILE A 31 17.05 -10.85 -13.65
C ILE A 31 17.99 -9.82 -14.28
N GLY A 32 18.73 -10.25 -15.30
CA GLY A 32 19.63 -9.39 -16.06
C GLY A 32 20.77 -8.86 -15.20
N ALA A 33 20.79 -7.54 -14.97
CA ALA A 33 21.81 -6.88 -14.14
C ALA A 33 21.33 -6.60 -12.70
N ALA A 34 20.10 -7.00 -12.35
CA ALA A 34 19.50 -6.72 -11.05
C ALA A 34 19.29 -8.01 -10.26
N ILE A 35 20.03 -8.15 -9.16
CA ILE A 35 19.83 -9.20 -8.16
C ILE A 35 19.13 -8.63 -6.93
N ARG A 36 18.06 -9.30 -6.51
CA ARG A 36 17.28 -9.01 -5.30
C ARG A 36 17.24 -10.24 -4.42
N PHE A 37 17.20 -10.00 -3.12
CA PHE A 37 17.10 -11.05 -2.12
C PHE A 37 15.93 -10.77 -1.21
N THR A 38 15.32 -11.83 -0.70
CA THR A 38 14.24 -11.70 0.26
C THR A 38 14.37 -12.78 1.33
N ILE A 39 14.23 -12.38 2.59
CA ILE A 39 14.20 -13.29 3.74
C ILE A 39 12.80 -13.19 4.33
N LEU A 40 12.10 -14.32 4.43
CA LEU A 40 10.92 -14.44 5.28
C LEU A 40 11.38 -15.03 6.61
N HIS A 41 11.16 -14.33 7.70
CA HIS A 41 11.56 -14.77 9.03
C HIS A 41 10.36 -14.75 9.99
N ASN A 42 10.00 -15.90 10.54
CA ASN A 42 8.91 -15.97 11.52
C ASN A 42 9.44 -15.59 12.91
N LEU A 43 8.74 -14.67 13.57
CA LEU A 43 9.01 -14.21 14.92
C LEU A 43 7.88 -14.65 15.85
N ASP A 44 8.20 -15.57 16.77
CA ASP A 44 7.28 -15.97 17.83
C ASP A 44 7.01 -14.80 18.79
N GLU A 45 8.04 -14.02 19.10
CA GLU A 45 7.95 -12.80 19.91
C GLU A 45 8.68 -11.63 19.22
N LEU A 46 8.19 -10.41 19.44
CA LEU A 46 8.92 -9.21 19.02
C LEU A 46 10.16 -9.03 19.90
N MET A 47 11.30 -8.94 19.23
CA MET A 47 12.62 -8.83 19.85
C MET A 47 13.33 -7.57 19.36
N LYS A 48 14.45 -7.21 19.98
CA LYS A 48 15.16 -5.98 19.60
C LYS A 48 15.82 -6.12 18.22
N PRO A 49 16.00 -5.01 17.47
CA PRO A 49 16.61 -5.07 16.14
C PRO A 49 17.99 -5.72 16.13
N GLU A 50 18.81 -5.47 17.16
CA GLU A 50 20.14 -6.06 17.30
C GLU A 50 20.09 -7.59 17.44
N GLU A 51 19.07 -8.09 18.13
CA GLU A 51 18.88 -9.52 18.36
C GLU A 51 18.43 -10.20 17.06
N ILE A 52 17.54 -9.57 16.28
CA ILE A 52 17.15 -10.04 14.93
C ILE A 52 18.38 -10.10 14.02
N ASN A 53 19.19 -9.04 14.01
CA ASN A 53 20.40 -8.97 13.19
C ASN A 53 21.42 -10.05 13.59
N ALA A 54 21.58 -10.31 14.89
CA ALA A 54 22.45 -11.37 15.40
C ALA A 54 21.93 -12.76 15.03
N ALA A 55 20.63 -13.01 15.19
CA ALA A 55 20.01 -14.28 14.82
C ALA A 55 20.18 -14.57 13.32
N LEU A 56 19.86 -13.59 12.47
CA LEU A 56 19.99 -13.75 11.01
C LEU A 56 21.43 -13.93 10.55
N SER A 57 22.40 -13.27 11.21
CA SER A 57 23.82 -13.43 10.85
C SER A 57 24.29 -14.88 10.96
N ASN A 58 23.70 -15.68 11.85
CA ASN A 58 24.01 -17.11 11.99
C ASN A 58 23.18 -18.01 11.06
N LEU A 59 22.02 -17.54 10.60
CA LEU A 59 21.10 -18.31 9.74
C LEU A 59 21.37 -18.10 8.24
N VAL A 60 22.00 -16.99 7.86
CA VAL A 60 22.32 -16.70 6.46
C VAL A 60 23.40 -17.68 5.98
N PRO A 61 23.13 -18.46 4.92
CA PRO A 61 24.12 -19.38 4.36
C PRO A 61 25.30 -18.64 3.71
N GLU A 62 26.49 -19.24 3.72
CA GLU A 62 27.72 -18.61 3.22
C GLU A 62 27.60 -18.22 1.74
N GLU A 63 26.89 -19.00 0.92
CA GLU A 63 26.68 -18.71 -0.50
C GLU A 63 25.97 -17.37 -0.73
N LEU A 64 25.03 -17.01 0.14
CA LEU A 64 24.34 -15.72 0.09
C LEU A 64 25.20 -14.61 0.70
N SER A 65 25.85 -14.87 1.84
CA SER A 65 26.69 -13.90 2.54
C SER A 65 27.88 -13.44 1.70
N ASN A 66 28.45 -14.34 0.88
CA ASN A 66 29.56 -14.06 -0.02
C ASN A 66 29.16 -13.17 -1.21
N ASN A 67 27.86 -13.02 -1.49
CA ASN A 67 27.42 -12.11 -2.54
C ASN A 67 27.47 -10.65 -2.04
N PRO A 68 28.27 -9.77 -2.67
CA PRO A 68 28.45 -8.39 -2.20
C PRO A 68 27.17 -7.56 -2.24
N SER A 69 26.19 -7.94 -3.06
CA SER A 69 24.89 -7.27 -3.18
C SER A 69 23.89 -7.72 -2.12
N PHE A 70 24.12 -8.85 -1.44
CA PHE A 70 23.16 -9.44 -0.51
C PHE A 70 22.71 -8.46 0.58
N ARG A 71 23.65 -7.90 1.35
CA ARG A 71 23.32 -6.99 2.45
C ARG A 71 22.62 -5.70 2.02
N LYS A 72 22.86 -5.24 0.78
CA LYS A 72 22.31 -3.98 0.25
C LYS A 72 20.97 -4.15 -0.46
N ASN A 73 20.75 -5.32 -1.08
CA ASN A 73 19.61 -5.59 -1.94
C ASN A 73 18.67 -6.65 -1.36
N CYS A 74 18.74 -6.89 -0.05
CA CYS A 74 17.90 -7.84 0.63
C CYS A 74 16.82 -7.15 1.46
N ASP A 75 15.57 -7.55 1.20
CA ASP A 75 14.42 -7.21 2.02
C ASP A 75 14.21 -8.31 3.06
N LEU A 76 14.17 -7.94 4.35
CA LEU A 76 13.84 -8.83 5.45
C LEU A 76 12.38 -8.59 5.84
N ILE A 77 11.56 -9.62 5.75
CA ILE A 77 10.16 -9.60 6.16
C ILE A 77 10.03 -10.46 7.41
N CYS A 78 9.92 -9.79 8.55
CA CYS A 78 9.63 -10.37 9.84
C CYS A 78 8.12 -10.61 9.96
N ILE A 79 7.71 -11.86 10.03
CA ILE A 79 6.31 -12.27 10.14
C ILE A 79 6.02 -12.50 11.62
N HIS A 80 5.11 -11.71 12.18
CA HIS A 80 4.75 -11.80 13.59
C HIS A 80 3.25 -11.96 13.78
N LYS A 81 2.83 -12.88 14.64
CA LYS A 81 1.43 -13.12 14.93
C LYS A 81 1.05 -12.42 16.23
N LEU A 82 -0.01 -11.62 16.17
CA LEU A 82 -0.64 -10.98 17.33
C LEU A 82 -1.81 -11.83 17.80
N ASP A 83 -2.06 -11.87 19.11
CA ASP A 83 -3.27 -12.51 19.65
C ASP A 83 -4.51 -11.73 19.17
N LYS A 84 -4.47 -10.40 19.27
CA LYS A 84 -5.52 -9.52 18.74
C LYS A 84 -4.96 -8.31 18.02
N LEU A 85 -5.59 -7.92 16.92
CA LEU A 85 -5.17 -6.74 16.16
C LEU A 85 -5.25 -5.44 16.98
N SER A 86 -6.16 -5.37 17.97
CA SER A 86 -6.26 -4.23 18.89
C SER A 86 -5.00 -4.00 19.74
N GLU A 87 -4.17 -5.03 19.92
CA GLU A 87 -2.92 -4.96 20.68
C GLU A 87 -1.78 -4.36 19.87
N PHE A 88 -1.96 -4.11 18.57
CA PHE A 88 -0.96 -3.45 17.73
C PHE A 88 -0.38 -2.19 18.39
N LYS A 89 -1.21 -1.37 19.04
CA LYS A 89 -0.76 -0.15 19.73
C LYS A 89 0.25 -0.41 20.86
N ASN A 90 0.23 -1.59 21.47
CA ASN A 90 1.19 -1.97 22.51
C ASN A 90 2.55 -2.37 21.91
N HIS A 91 2.57 -2.76 20.64
CA HIS A 91 3.74 -3.26 19.92
C HIS A 91 4.28 -2.27 18.88
N GLU A 92 3.56 -1.17 18.64
CA GLU A 92 3.86 -0.19 17.59
C GLU A 92 5.30 0.34 17.69
N GLU A 93 5.74 0.77 18.87
CA GLU A 93 7.10 1.27 19.07
C GLU A 93 8.17 0.21 18.78
N GLN A 94 7.93 -1.06 19.16
CA GLN A 94 8.86 -2.15 18.90
C GLN A 94 8.93 -2.48 17.40
N ILE A 95 7.76 -2.49 16.75
CA ILE A 95 7.66 -2.69 15.30
C ILE A 95 8.43 -1.60 14.56
N PHE A 96 8.23 -0.33 14.92
CA PHE A 96 8.95 0.78 14.30
C PHE A 96 10.45 0.72 14.57
N ALA A 97 10.88 0.35 15.78
CA ALA A 97 12.29 0.17 16.07
C ALA A 97 12.95 -0.88 15.14
N ILE A 98 12.23 -1.95 14.79
CA ILE A 98 12.70 -2.97 13.83
C ILE A 98 12.75 -2.38 12.42
N GLU A 99 11.68 -1.74 11.96
CA GLU A 99 11.61 -1.23 10.58
C GLU A 99 12.57 -0.06 10.30
N GLU A 100 12.83 0.77 11.30
CA GLU A 100 13.70 1.95 11.20
C GLU A 100 15.19 1.62 11.44
N ASP A 101 15.52 0.40 11.89
CA ASP A 101 16.91 0.00 12.12
C ASP A 101 17.72 -0.02 10.79
N PRO A 102 18.74 0.84 10.65
CA PRO A 102 19.50 0.95 9.41
C PRO A 102 20.52 -0.17 9.21
N HIS A 103 20.74 -1.02 10.22
CA HIS A 103 21.80 -2.04 10.19
C HIS A 103 21.33 -3.30 9.48
N PHE A 104 21.94 -3.63 8.34
CA PHE A 104 21.68 -4.86 7.58
C PHE A 104 20.23 -5.01 7.09
N PHE A 105 20.08 -5.17 5.78
CA PHE A 105 18.79 -5.40 5.12
C PHE A 105 17.81 -4.23 5.27
N LYS A 106 16.81 -4.20 4.38
CA LYS A 106 15.64 -3.33 4.58
C LYS A 106 14.58 -4.14 5.30
N LYS A 107 14.16 -3.71 6.49
CA LYS A 107 13.30 -4.52 7.36
C LYS A 107 11.85 -4.10 7.27
N TYR A 108 10.98 -5.10 7.31
CA TYR A 108 9.53 -4.96 7.30
C TYR A 108 8.96 -5.91 8.33
N VAL A 109 8.00 -5.44 9.12
CA VAL A 109 7.26 -6.29 10.05
C VAL A 109 5.85 -6.48 9.51
N LEU A 110 5.56 -7.70 9.07
CA LEU A 110 4.23 -8.12 8.68
C LEU A 110 3.55 -8.77 9.89
N TYR A 111 2.61 -8.04 10.49
CA TYR A 111 1.83 -8.52 11.62
C TYR A 111 0.39 -8.87 11.22
N TYR A 112 -0.16 -9.91 11.84
CA TYR A 112 -1.53 -10.37 11.61
C TYR A 112 -2.11 -11.00 12.87
N SER A 113 -3.43 -10.99 12.98
CA SER A 113 -4.15 -11.65 14.08
C SER A 113 -4.70 -13.01 13.69
N ASP A 114 -5.14 -13.81 14.68
CA ASP A 114 -5.85 -15.08 14.44
C ASP A 114 -7.06 -14.93 13.50
N VAL A 115 -7.84 -13.87 13.67
CA VAL A 115 -9.03 -13.60 12.85
C VAL A 115 -8.63 -13.33 11.40
N GLU A 116 -7.55 -12.59 11.19
CA GLU A 116 -7.01 -12.30 9.86
C GLU A 116 -6.41 -13.55 9.21
N GLU A 117 -5.69 -14.37 9.98
CA GLU A 117 -5.21 -15.66 9.48
C GLU A 117 -6.37 -16.52 9.04
N GLN A 118 -7.40 -16.70 9.87
CA GLN A 118 -8.57 -17.50 9.50
C GLN A 118 -9.29 -16.98 8.26
N ALA A 119 -9.36 -15.65 8.07
CA ALA A 119 -9.97 -15.04 6.91
C ALA A 119 -9.20 -15.34 5.60
N LEU A 120 -7.90 -15.60 5.68
CA LEU A 120 -7.06 -15.98 4.54
C LEU A 120 -7.18 -17.47 4.16
N ASN A 121 -7.93 -18.28 4.92
CA ASN A 121 -8.03 -19.71 4.68
C ASN A 121 -8.57 -20.01 3.28
N SER A 122 -7.89 -20.90 2.56
CA SER A 122 -8.26 -21.35 1.20
C SER A 122 -8.10 -20.30 0.10
N LEU A 123 -7.52 -19.15 0.39
CA LEU A 123 -7.14 -18.18 -0.63
C LEU A 123 -5.77 -18.54 -1.23
N ASN A 124 -5.52 -18.06 -2.44
CA ASN A 124 -4.22 -18.06 -3.10
C ASN A 124 -3.77 -16.62 -3.43
N TYR A 125 -2.55 -16.47 -3.95
CA TYR A 125 -2.02 -15.15 -4.32
C TYR A 125 -2.93 -14.34 -5.28
N THR A 126 -3.55 -14.96 -6.28
CA THR A 126 -4.44 -14.26 -7.23
C THR A 126 -5.71 -13.74 -6.56
N ASP A 127 -6.22 -14.43 -5.54
CA ASP A 127 -7.35 -13.94 -4.75
C ASP A 127 -6.97 -12.65 -4.00
N LEU A 128 -5.73 -12.54 -3.51
CA LEU A 128 -5.25 -11.33 -2.83
C LEU A 128 -5.20 -10.14 -3.80
N GLU A 129 -4.80 -10.36 -5.05
CA GLU A 129 -4.83 -9.33 -6.11
C GLU A 129 -6.27 -8.86 -6.37
N ALA A 130 -7.24 -9.78 -6.42
CA ALA A 130 -8.64 -9.41 -6.59
C ALA A 130 -9.19 -8.62 -5.40
N ILE A 131 -8.83 -9.01 -4.17
CA ILE A 131 -9.28 -8.36 -2.94
C ILE A 131 -8.73 -6.94 -2.83
N ILE A 132 -7.42 -6.74 -3.07
CA ILE A 132 -6.81 -5.41 -2.95
C ILE A 132 -7.31 -4.43 -4.02
N ALA A 133 -7.80 -4.94 -5.15
CA ALA A 133 -8.41 -4.14 -6.21
C ALA A 133 -9.85 -3.70 -5.89
N ASP A 134 -10.51 -4.30 -4.89
CA ASP A 134 -11.91 -4.03 -4.57
C ASP A 134 -12.07 -2.70 -3.83
N LYS A 135 -12.64 -1.71 -4.54
CA LYS A 135 -12.90 -0.37 -4.01
C LYS A 135 -13.91 -0.35 -2.86
N SER A 136 -14.88 -1.27 -2.85
CA SER A 136 -15.88 -1.34 -1.78
C SER A 136 -15.24 -1.78 -0.46
N LEU A 137 -14.39 -2.82 -0.52
CA LEU A 137 -13.62 -3.30 0.62
C LEU A 137 -12.62 -2.24 1.11
N PHE A 138 -11.95 -1.55 0.19
CA PHE A 138 -11.10 -0.40 0.53
C PHE A 138 -11.84 0.69 1.31
N ASN A 139 -13.04 1.07 0.85
CA ASN A 139 -13.83 2.11 1.53
C ASN A 139 -14.21 1.67 2.95
N THR A 140 -14.59 0.41 3.15
CA THR A 140 -14.87 -0.13 4.49
C THR A 140 -13.63 -0.10 5.38
N TYR A 141 -12.48 -0.51 4.85
CA TYR A 141 -11.20 -0.48 5.56
C TYR A 141 -10.80 0.94 5.96
N LYS A 142 -11.01 1.93 5.08
CA LYS A 142 -10.68 3.34 5.34
C LYS A 142 -11.41 3.91 6.55
N GLU A 143 -12.67 3.52 6.77
CA GLU A 143 -13.46 3.98 7.91
C GLU A 143 -13.01 3.32 9.23
N MET A 144 -12.54 2.07 9.18
CA MET A 144 -12.12 1.30 10.37
C MET A 144 -10.83 0.49 10.12
N PRO A 145 -9.66 1.14 10.06
CA PRO A 145 -8.40 0.50 9.64
C PRO A 145 -7.85 -0.53 10.64
N LEU A 146 -8.29 -0.48 11.90
CA LEU A 146 -7.91 -1.43 12.96
C LEU A 146 -8.87 -2.61 13.09
N SER A 147 -9.90 -2.69 12.25
CA SER A 147 -10.78 -3.86 12.20
C SER A 147 -10.07 -5.02 11.51
N ALA A 148 -9.96 -6.15 12.21
CA ALA A 148 -9.41 -7.39 11.69
C ALA A 148 -10.33 -7.95 10.59
N THR A 149 -10.04 -7.61 9.34
CA THR A 149 -10.83 -7.98 8.17
C THR A 149 -9.93 -8.64 7.14
N LEU A 150 -10.54 -9.33 6.17
CA LEU A 150 -9.79 -9.89 5.04
C LEU A 150 -9.01 -8.80 4.30
N TYR A 151 -9.63 -7.64 4.06
CA TYR A 151 -8.96 -6.53 3.38
C TYR A 151 -7.81 -5.95 4.21
N SER A 152 -7.91 -5.85 5.54
CA SER A 152 -6.83 -5.28 6.37
C SER A 152 -5.54 -6.09 6.29
N VAL A 153 -5.62 -7.42 6.29
CA VAL A 153 -4.44 -8.27 6.17
C VAL A 153 -3.86 -8.25 4.75
N VAL A 154 -4.71 -8.29 3.72
CA VAL A 154 -4.25 -8.15 2.33
C VAL A 154 -3.58 -6.79 2.12
N ALA A 155 -4.16 -5.69 2.62
CA ALA A 155 -3.54 -4.37 2.55
C ALA A 155 -2.16 -4.34 3.23
N LYS A 156 -2.02 -4.94 4.42
CA LYS A 156 -0.72 -5.05 5.11
C LYS A 156 0.30 -5.83 4.28
N VAL A 157 -0.09 -6.92 3.64
CA VAL A 157 0.77 -7.70 2.73
C VAL A 157 1.29 -6.80 1.60
N PHE A 158 0.43 -6.07 0.89
CA PHE A 158 0.84 -5.18 -0.20
C PHE A 158 1.66 -3.96 0.26
N ILE A 159 1.46 -3.48 1.49
CA ILE A 159 2.25 -2.37 2.05
C ILE A 159 3.64 -2.84 2.49
N LYS A 160 3.74 -4.04 3.07
CA LYS A 160 4.99 -4.54 3.69
C LYS A 160 5.87 -5.35 2.73
N LEU A 161 5.36 -5.78 1.58
CA LEU A 161 6.13 -6.51 0.58
C LEU A 161 6.50 -5.59 -0.60
N PRO A 162 7.73 -5.04 -0.65
CA PRO A 162 8.11 -4.02 -1.63
C PRO A 162 8.21 -4.50 -3.08
N PHE A 163 8.16 -5.82 -3.31
CA PHE A 163 8.15 -6.40 -4.65
C PHE A 163 6.73 -6.57 -5.23
N LEU A 164 5.69 -6.36 -4.43
CA LEU A 164 4.32 -6.42 -4.90
C LEU A 164 3.92 -5.11 -5.57
N GLU A 165 3.21 -5.24 -6.69
CA GLU A 165 2.62 -4.11 -7.40
C GLU A 165 1.12 -4.17 -7.23
N LEU A 166 0.49 -3.02 -6.95
CA LEU A 166 -0.96 -2.95 -6.88
C LEU A 166 -1.56 -3.22 -8.27
N PRO A 167 -2.55 -4.11 -8.38
CA PRO A 167 -3.25 -4.33 -9.64
C PRO A 167 -3.94 -3.03 -10.05
N PHE A 168 -3.42 -2.40 -11.10
CA PHE A 168 -3.93 -1.14 -11.62
C PHE A 168 -4.79 -1.38 -12.85
N VAL A 169 -6.07 -1.06 -12.74
CA VAL A 169 -6.94 -0.89 -13.91
C VAL A 169 -6.95 0.59 -14.26
N LYS A 170 -6.43 0.93 -15.44
CA LYS A 170 -6.47 2.29 -15.95
C LYS A 170 -7.93 2.69 -16.19
N GLY A 171 -8.51 3.41 -15.24
CA GLY A 171 -9.82 4.03 -15.42
C GLY A 171 -9.73 5.20 -16.39
N ASP A 172 -10.79 5.40 -17.18
CA ASP A 172 -10.96 6.63 -17.94
C ASP A 172 -11.21 7.78 -16.96
N LEU A 173 -10.28 8.73 -16.90
CA LEU A 173 -10.44 9.92 -16.08
C LEU A 173 -11.39 10.87 -16.80
N VAL A 174 -12.55 11.12 -16.19
CA VAL A 174 -13.43 12.21 -16.62
C VAL A 174 -12.70 13.52 -16.38
N PRO A 175 -12.53 14.39 -17.39
CA PRO A 175 -11.93 15.71 -17.20
C PRO A 175 -12.58 16.47 -16.04
N LEU A 176 -11.76 17.07 -15.16
CA LEU A 176 -12.24 17.84 -14.01
C LEU A 176 -13.25 18.93 -14.40
N ARG A 177 -13.12 19.47 -15.62
CA ARG A 177 -14.07 20.42 -16.19
C ARG A 177 -15.48 19.83 -16.31
N LEU A 178 -15.61 18.63 -16.85
CA LEU A 178 -16.92 17.97 -17.00
C LEU A 178 -17.50 17.64 -15.62
N GLN A 179 -16.67 17.17 -14.68
CA GLN A 179 -17.11 16.91 -13.31
C GLN A 179 -17.62 18.19 -12.62
N ALA A 180 -16.96 19.33 -12.83
CA ALA A 180 -17.39 20.61 -12.29
C ALA A 180 -18.70 21.10 -12.96
N GLU A 181 -18.83 20.95 -14.28
CA GLU A 181 -20.05 21.29 -15.02
C GLU A 181 -21.25 20.45 -14.56
N GLU A 182 -21.05 19.14 -14.35
CA GLU A 182 -22.06 18.22 -13.80
C GLU A 182 -22.46 18.61 -12.39
N ALA A 183 -21.51 18.78 -11.46
CA ALA A 183 -21.79 19.14 -10.07
C ALA A 183 -22.53 20.49 -9.95
N VAL A 184 -22.17 21.48 -10.76
CA VAL A 184 -22.87 22.76 -10.83
C VAL A 184 -24.29 22.59 -11.37
N SER A 185 -24.47 21.74 -12.37
CA SER A 185 -25.78 21.46 -12.96
C SER A 185 -26.71 20.75 -11.98
N GLU A 186 -26.21 19.82 -11.18
CA GLU A 186 -26.98 19.12 -10.15
C GLU A 186 -27.58 20.10 -9.11
N VAL A 187 -26.87 21.18 -8.81
CA VAL A 187 -27.31 22.23 -7.88
C VAL A 187 -28.07 23.36 -8.61
N GLY A 188 -28.28 23.25 -9.93
CA GLY A 188 -29.05 24.20 -10.74
C GLY A 188 -28.33 25.54 -11.00
N LEU A 189 -27.00 25.59 -10.85
CA LEU A 189 -26.21 26.82 -10.93
C LEU A 189 -25.50 27.02 -12.27
N SER A 190 -25.85 26.27 -13.32
CA SER A 190 -25.15 26.27 -14.62
C SER A 190 -25.03 27.67 -15.22
N LYS A 191 -26.07 28.50 -15.14
CA LYS A 191 -26.05 29.89 -15.65
C LYS A 191 -25.06 30.78 -14.90
N VAL A 192 -24.94 30.60 -13.58
CA VAL A 192 -23.99 31.37 -12.75
C VAL A 192 -22.56 30.95 -13.07
N TYR A 193 -22.34 29.65 -13.25
CA TYR A 193 -21.04 29.11 -13.60
C TYR A 193 -20.57 29.52 -15.00
N GLU A 194 -21.47 29.52 -16.00
CA GLU A 194 -21.18 30.06 -17.34
C GLU A 194 -20.81 31.55 -17.29
N LYS A 195 -21.52 32.34 -16.47
CA LYS A 195 -21.19 33.75 -16.25
C LYS A 195 -19.78 33.89 -15.65
N ILE A 196 -19.44 33.14 -14.60
CA ILE A 196 -18.10 33.14 -13.98
C ILE A 196 -16.99 32.75 -14.97
N GLN A 197 -17.21 31.71 -15.78
CA GLN A 197 -16.25 31.29 -16.80
C GLN A 197 -15.97 32.41 -17.82
N LYS A 198 -17.02 33.11 -18.29
CA LYS A 198 -16.87 34.28 -19.16
C LYS A 198 -16.10 35.40 -18.48
N TYR A 199 -16.37 35.67 -17.20
CA TYR A 199 -15.69 36.72 -16.43
C TYR A 199 -14.19 36.46 -16.21
N SER A 200 -13.74 35.21 -16.11
CA SER A 200 -12.30 34.91 -16.01
C SER A 200 -11.48 35.25 -17.26
N SER A 201 -12.15 35.47 -18.41
CA SER A 201 -11.53 35.82 -19.69
C SER A 201 -11.61 37.31 -20.04
N LEU A 202 -12.32 38.10 -19.23
CA LEU A 202 -12.62 39.51 -19.47
C LEU A 202 -11.84 40.40 -18.49
N THR A 203 -11.32 41.53 -18.96
CA THR A 203 -10.79 42.57 -18.09
C THR A 203 -11.90 43.18 -17.22
N VAL A 204 -11.55 43.62 -16.01
CA VAL A 204 -12.48 44.19 -14.99
C VAL A 204 -13.41 45.27 -15.57
N ASP A 205 -12.94 46.05 -16.55
CA ASP A 205 -13.76 47.07 -17.22
C ASP A 205 -14.91 46.51 -18.07
N ALA A 206 -14.72 45.34 -18.69
CA ALA A 206 -15.78 44.67 -19.44
C ALA A 206 -16.82 44.07 -18.48
N MET A 207 -16.39 43.61 -17.31
CA MET A 207 -17.26 43.12 -16.24
C MET A 207 -18.17 44.22 -15.69
N ILE A 208 -17.63 45.41 -15.40
CA ILE A 208 -18.42 46.56 -14.91
C ILE A 208 -19.47 46.99 -15.94
N LYS A 209 -19.13 46.99 -17.24
CA LYS A 209 -20.07 47.36 -18.31
C LYS A 209 -21.22 46.36 -18.48
N GLU A 210 -20.94 45.06 -18.37
CA GLU A 210 -21.97 44.02 -18.49
C GLU A 210 -22.95 44.08 -17.31
N MET A 211 -22.45 44.23 -16.07
CA MET A 211 -23.30 44.36 -14.87
C MET A 211 -24.21 45.59 -14.95
N ILE A 212 -23.69 46.73 -15.41
CA ILE A 212 -24.49 47.95 -15.60
C ILE A 212 -25.58 47.73 -16.66
N ASN A 213 -25.29 47.02 -17.75
CA ASN A 213 -26.28 46.74 -18.79
C ASN A 213 -27.38 45.77 -18.34
N ASP A 214 -27.03 44.72 -17.59
CA ASP A 214 -28.00 43.77 -17.03
C ASP A 214 -28.96 44.47 -16.04
N GLU A 215 -28.45 45.36 -15.18
CA GLU A 215 -29.27 46.19 -14.29
C GLU A 215 -30.17 47.16 -15.06
N LEU A 216 -29.65 47.86 -16.07
CA LEU A 216 -30.43 48.77 -16.91
C LEU A 216 -31.52 48.05 -17.73
N ALA A 217 -31.30 46.80 -18.11
CA ALA A 217 -32.29 45.99 -18.81
C ALA A 217 -33.44 45.58 -17.88
N ASN A 218 -33.16 45.33 -16.59
CA ASN A 218 -34.19 45.05 -15.58
C ASN A 218 -34.98 46.29 -15.15
N ILE A 219 -34.42 47.50 -15.28
CA ILE A 219 -35.11 48.77 -14.97
C ILE A 219 -36.09 49.18 -16.08
N LYS A 220 -35.98 48.62 -17.29
CA LYS A 220 -36.83 48.96 -18.45
C LYS A 220 -38.11 48.13 -18.58
N ASN A 221 -38.42 47.26 -17.62
CA ASN A 221 -39.70 46.54 -17.50
C ASN A 221 -40.51 47.06 -16.31
#